data_AF-A0A937F7I0-F1
#
_entry.id   AF-A0A937F7I0-F1
#
_cell.length_a   1.000
_cell.length_b   1.000
_cell.length_c   1.000
_cell.angle_alpha   90.00
_cell.angle_beta   90.00
_cell.angle_gamma   90.00
#
_symmetry.space_group_name_H-M   'P 1'
#
loop_
_entity.id
_entity.type
_entity.pdbx_description
1 polymer ?
#
loop_
_entity_poly.entity_id
_entity_poly.type
_entity_poly.pdbx_seq_one_letter_code
_entity_poly.pdbx_strand_id
1 'polypeptide(L)'
;MKKRLYQLLFFACMGSSVMMTSCDDNDEITPVDPIDAETILVEAEEGGGDVDKSAEVSATAADQKVRVHFTSTDGNMRRLYILSNVNGQGDEPFELKKYIEDLNTKGDGSIDVTGKESNEFTYEFTLPVPPSGTGTVVYTFWATSGRGDYRDIDQRKVVGPAKLTLNYGGTNSQAQLKEYSTTILAAPLDDGTSETFMSVFDGKKYALKDTEYTAFWDFGYYYGKTGLSSLASTSSYPALFDHDDNPETALVAISTLTGVDQTELNRFYFADANSVDFDSPSVSSDLNNLNVSTSSPQTINELSVNDVIAFVDDYGHKGLIKVKSIEGTYSGKITIAVKVQP
;
A
#
# COMPACT_ATOMS: atom_id res chain seq x y z
N MET A 1 65.66 53.21 -52.03
CA MET A 1 66.63 53.92 -51.16
C MET A 1 65.87 54.60 -50.02
N LYS A 2 66.26 54.33 -48.75
CA LYS A 2 66.07 55.17 -47.53
C LYS A 2 64.61 55.55 -47.17
N LYS A 3 64.05 55.37 -45.96
CA LYS A 3 64.50 55.11 -44.57
C LYS A 3 63.21 54.70 -43.79
N ARG A 4 63.21 53.61 -43.01
CA ARG A 4 63.12 53.54 -41.53
C ARG A 4 62.14 54.53 -40.86
N LEU A 5 61.20 54.03 -40.04
CA LEU A 5 61.31 53.87 -38.56
C LEU A 5 59.93 54.04 -37.86
N TYR A 6 59.49 52.98 -37.14
CA TYR A 6 58.72 52.93 -35.89
C TYR A 6 57.58 53.92 -35.57
N GLN A 7 56.39 53.38 -35.28
CA GLN A 7 55.68 53.45 -33.97
C GLN A 7 54.32 52.73 -34.10
N LEU A 8 54.14 51.55 -33.49
CA LEU A 8 53.53 51.34 -32.17
C LEU A 8 52.04 51.74 -32.11
N LEU A 9 51.15 50.77 -32.31
CA LEU A 9 50.03 50.52 -31.40
C LEU A 9 49.36 49.18 -31.73
N PHE A 10 49.43 48.29 -30.74
CA PHE A 10 48.81 46.97 -30.68
C PHE A 10 47.28 47.09 -30.78
N PHE A 11 46.69 46.45 -31.78
CA PHE A 11 45.27 46.11 -31.82
C PHE A 11 45.15 44.63 -31.44
N ALA A 12 44.65 44.34 -30.24
CA ALA A 12 44.23 43.00 -29.85
C ALA A 12 42.72 43.03 -29.60
N CYS A 13 41.98 42.44 -30.53
CA CYS A 13 40.57 42.10 -30.39
C CYS A 13 40.43 41.02 -29.31
N MET A 14 39.84 41.36 -28.16
CA MET A 14 39.24 40.36 -27.28
C MET A 14 37.73 40.40 -27.49
N GLY A 15 37.24 39.29 -28.04
CA GLY A 15 35.83 39.06 -28.33
C GLY A 15 34.99 38.94 -27.07
N SER A 16 33.75 39.38 -27.24
CA SER A 16 32.64 39.36 -26.30
C SER A 16 32.45 38.00 -25.63
N SER A 17 32.51 37.99 -24.30
CA SER A 17 32.00 36.90 -23.46
C SER A 17 30.48 37.06 -23.38
N VAL A 18 29.76 36.27 -24.17
CA VAL A 18 28.32 36.06 -23.98
C VAL A 18 28.17 35.25 -22.70
N MET A 19 27.69 35.90 -21.63
CA MET A 19 27.15 35.22 -20.45
C MET A 19 25.86 34.52 -20.89
N MET A 20 25.96 33.25 -21.26
CA MET A 20 24.81 32.34 -21.29
C MET A 20 24.47 32.01 -19.83
N THR A 21 23.54 32.76 -19.25
CA THR A 21 22.73 32.26 -18.14
C THR A 21 21.92 31.08 -18.66
N SER A 22 22.45 29.88 -18.47
CA SER A 22 21.67 28.65 -18.52
C SER A 22 20.88 28.60 -17.21
N CYS A 23 19.60 28.99 -17.26
CA CYS A 23 18.64 28.55 -16.26
C CYS A 23 18.49 27.04 -16.45
N ASP A 24 19.18 26.28 -15.61
CA ASP A 24 18.85 24.89 -15.38
C ASP A 24 17.83 24.92 -14.22
N ASP A 25 16.55 24.74 -14.54
CA ASP A 25 15.46 24.59 -13.56
C ASP A 25 15.54 23.18 -12.93
N ASN A 26 16.70 22.85 -12.36
CA ASN A 26 16.79 21.82 -11.34
C ASN A 26 16.67 22.54 -10.01
N ASP A 27 15.49 22.46 -9.40
CA ASP A 27 15.34 22.58 -7.95
C ASP A 27 16.13 21.42 -7.31
N GLU A 28 17.46 21.54 -7.34
CA GLU A 28 18.39 20.72 -6.58
C GLU A 28 18.11 21.04 -5.11
N ILE A 29 17.63 20.02 -4.39
CA ILE A 29 17.34 20.06 -2.97
C ILE A 29 18.57 20.60 -2.25
N THR A 30 18.42 21.78 -1.65
CA THR A 30 19.49 22.41 -0.87
C THR A 30 19.76 21.60 0.40
N PRO A 31 21.01 21.53 0.89
CA PRO A 31 21.33 20.86 2.15
C PRO A 31 20.54 21.50 3.29
N VAL A 32 19.71 20.71 3.96
CA VAL A 32 18.91 21.17 5.10
C VAL A 32 19.85 21.39 6.31
N ASP A 33 19.61 22.50 7.02
CA ASP A 33 20.29 22.95 8.25
C ASP A 33 20.59 21.81 9.28
N PRO A 34 21.55 22.03 10.21
CA PRO A 34 21.84 21.07 11.28
C PRO A 34 20.54 20.61 11.95
N ILE A 35 20.43 19.29 12.16
CA ILE A 35 19.27 18.65 12.80
C ILE A 35 18.98 19.40 14.11
N ASP A 36 17.79 20.01 14.20
CA ASP A 36 17.32 20.61 15.44
C ASP A 36 17.28 19.52 16.53
N ALA A 37 17.66 19.84 17.77
CA ALA A 37 17.81 18.87 18.85
C ALA A 37 16.52 18.08 19.15
N GLU A 38 15.37 18.57 18.70
CA GLU A 38 14.05 17.95 18.86
C GLU A 38 13.64 17.05 17.68
N THR A 39 14.39 17.04 16.58
CA THR A 39 14.07 16.23 15.39
C THR A 39 14.59 14.80 15.53
N ILE A 40 13.70 13.83 15.39
CA ILE A 40 14.11 12.41 15.38
C ILE A 40 14.60 12.05 13.99
N LEU A 41 15.86 11.66 13.88
CA LEU A 41 16.42 11.13 12.65
C LEU A 41 16.11 9.63 12.54
N VAL A 42 15.60 9.17 11.41
CA VAL A 42 15.41 7.75 11.04
C VAL A 42 16.26 7.49 9.81
N GLU A 43 17.32 6.70 9.97
CA GLU A 43 18.30 6.39 8.92
C GLU A 43 18.26 4.91 8.62
N ALA A 44 18.16 4.55 7.35
CA ALA A 44 18.24 3.16 6.90
C ALA A 44 19.02 3.06 5.59
N GLU A 45 19.75 1.96 5.43
CA GLU A 45 20.57 1.69 4.24
C GLU A 45 20.22 0.34 3.61
N GLU A 46 20.38 0.21 2.30
CA GLU A 46 20.21 -1.07 1.58
C GLU A 46 21.15 -2.14 2.15
N GLY A 47 20.61 -3.33 2.43
CA GLY A 47 21.35 -4.41 3.07
C GLY A 47 21.69 -4.17 4.54
N GLY A 48 21.33 -3.01 5.08
CA GLY A 48 21.33 -2.73 6.52
C GLY A 48 20.34 -3.63 7.26
N GLY A 49 20.57 -3.81 8.56
CA GLY A 49 19.59 -4.48 9.42
C GLY A 49 18.34 -3.61 9.63
N ASP A 50 17.30 -4.22 10.20
CA ASP A 50 16.10 -3.50 10.63
C ASP A 50 16.47 -2.35 11.58
N VAL A 51 15.93 -1.17 11.30
CA VAL A 51 16.13 0.02 12.13
C VAL A 51 14.96 0.11 13.09
N ASP A 52 15.22 0.13 14.39
CA ASP A 52 14.19 0.31 15.42
C ASP A 52 14.58 1.48 16.33
N LYS A 53 13.81 2.56 16.25
CA LYS A 53 14.00 3.75 17.08
C LYS A 53 12.78 3.95 17.96
N SER A 54 13.02 4.39 19.19
CA SER A 54 11.95 4.78 20.11
C SER A 54 12.26 6.13 20.74
N ALA A 55 11.22 6.94 20.92
CA ALA A 55 11.30 8.23 21.58
C ALA A 55 10.13 8.40 22.55
N GLU A 56 10.43 8.92 23.74
CA GLU A 56 9.42 9.35 24.69
C GLU A 56 8.91 10.74 24.26
N VAL A 57 7.62 10.85 24.01
CA VAL A 57 6.95 12.09 23.63
C VAL A 57 5.96 12.49 24.73
N SER A 58 5.78 13.79 24.95
CA SER A 58 4.79 14.25 25.93
C SER A 58 3.40 13.77 25.51
N ALA A 59 2.61 13.28 26.47
CA ALA A 59 1.20 12.96 26.25
C ALA A 59 0.35 14.17 25.83
N THR A 60 0.90 15.39 25.95
CA THR A 60 0.26 16.64 25.48
C THR A 60 0.85 17.16 24.17
N ALA A 61 1.87 16.51 23.62
CA ALA A 61 2.39 16.87 22.31
C ALA A 61 1.32 16.53 21.25
N ALA A 62 1.07 17.45 20.33
CA ALA A 62 0.20 17.19 19.19
C ALA A 62 0.96 16.46 18.07
N ASP A 63 2.27 16.65 18.02
CA ASP A 63 3.10 16.21 16.93
C ASP A 63 4.58 16.05 17.33
N GLN A 64 5.35 15.41 16.44
CA GLN A 64 6.77 15.15 16.59
C GLN A 64 7.47 15.32 15.23
N LYS A 65 8.52 16.16 15.19
CA LYS A 65 9.32 16.36 13.98
C LYS A 65 10.23 15.15 13.72
N VAL A 66 10.25 14.68 12.48
CA VAL A 66 10.99 13.49 12.05
C VAL A 66 11.70 13.79 10.73
N ARG A 67 12.94 13.31 10.62
CA ARG A 67 13.72 13.29 9.39
C ARG A 67 13.98 11.85 8.99
N VAL A 68 13.48 11.43 7.83
CA VAL A 68 13.71 10.11 7.25
C VAL A 68 14.78 10.23 6.17
N HIS A 69 15.88 9.50 6.31
CA HIS A 69 17.01 9.52 5.39
C HIS A 69 17.37 8.09 4.98
N PHE A 70 17.11 7.76 3.72
CA PHE A 70 17.35 6.39 3.20
C PHE A 70 18.40 6.43 2.09
N THR A 71 19.27 5.42 2.09
CA THR A 71 20.35 5.28 1.10
C THR A 71 20.39 3.86 0.55
N SER A 72 20.69 3.73 -0.74
CA SER A 72 20.79 2.47 -1.47
C SER A 72 22.09 2.48 -2.28
N THR A 73 22.79 1.34 -2.35
CA THR A 73 24.03 1.23 -3.11
C THR A 73 23.79 0.75 -4.54
N ASP A 74 22.82 -0.14 -4.72
CA ASP A 74 22.58 -0.87 -5.96
C ASP A 74 21.12 -0.78 -6.44
N GLY A 75 20.18 -0.51 -5.54
CA GLY A 75 18.77 -0.35 -5.83
C GLY A 75 18.33 1.09 -6.08
N ASN A 76 17.43 1.28 -7.04
CA ASN A 76 16.76 2.55 -7.21
C ASN A 76 15.47 2.56 -6.40
N MET A 77 15.34 3.53 -5.49
CA MET A 77 14.12 3.75 -4.72
C MET A 77 13.17 4.63 -5.53
N ARG A 78 11.95 4.14 -5.73
CA ARG A 78 10.90 4.83 -6.49
C ARG A 78 9.69 5.20 -5.67
N ARG A 79 9.37 4.42 -4.64
CA ARG A 79 8.23 4.66 -3.77
C ARG A 79 8.63 4.53 -2.31
N LEU A 80 8.11 5.41 -1.47
CA LEU A 80 8.21 5.33 -0.01
C LEU A 80 6.82 5.01 0.55
N TYR A 81 6.76 3.98 1.39
CA TYR A 81 5.57 3.53 2.09
C TYR A 81 5.72 3.83 3.57
N ILE A 82 4.59 4.17 4.20
CA ILE A 82 4.52 4.46 5.62
C ILE A 82 3.29 3.77 6.19
N LEU A 83 3.47 2.91 7.18
CA LEU A 83 2.38 2.42 8.02
C LEU A 83 2.36 3.19 9.34
N SER A 84 1.18 3.26 9.94
CA SER A 84 1.00 3.67 11.32
C SER A 84 0.18 2.64 12.09
N ASN A 85 0.61 2.34 13.31
CA ASN A 85 -0.12 1.50 14.26
C ASN A 85 -0.34 2.29 15.54
N VAL A 86 -1.54 2.82 15.69
CA VAL A 86 -1.91 3.63 16.85
C VAL A 86 -2.45 2.71 17.93
N ASN A 87 -1.89 2.76 19.15
CA ASN A 87 -2.36 2.03 20.31
C ASN A 87 -2.53 0.52 20.08
N GLY A 88 -1.66 -0.07 19.26
CA GLY A 88 -1.71 -1.51 18.95
C GLY A 88 -3.00 -1.93 18.23
N GLN A 89 -3.67 -1.01 17.53
CA GLN A 89 -4.93 -1.31 16.83
C GLN A 89 -4.74 -1.99 15.47
N GLY A 90 -3.49 -2.24 15.05
CA GLY A 90 -3.15 -2.83 13.76
C GLY A 90 -2.56 -1.79 12.81
N ASP A 91 -2.02 -2.27 11.70
CA ASP A 91 -1.29 -1.45 10.76
C ASP A 91 -2.26 -0.82 9.74
N GLU A 92 -2.08 0.48 9.48
CA GLU A 92 -2.85 1.25 8.50
C GLU A 92 -1.91 2.09 7.63
N PRO A 93 -2.22 2.30 6.33
CA PRO A 93 -1.48 3.22 5.49
C PRO A 93 -1.50 4.63 6.06
N PHE A 94 -0.33 5.23 6.21
CA PHE A 94 -0.20 6.59 6.69
C PHE A 94 -0.12 7.56 5.51
N GLU A 95 -1.22 8.28 5.28
CA GLU A 95 -1.33 9.27 4.19
C GLU A 95 -0.60 10.58 4.53
N LEU A 96 0.71 10.64 4.26
CA LEU A 96 1.54 11.80 4.60
C LEU A 96 1.09 13.10 3.92
N LYS A 97 0.44 13.02 2.76
CA LYS A 97 -0.10 14.18 2.03
C LYS A 97 -1.14 14.98 2.81
N LYS A 98 -1.73 14.41 3.87
CA LYS A 98 -2.58 15.16 4.81
C LYS A 98 -1.80 16.16 5.67
N TYR A 99 -0.48 15.98 5.76
CA TYR A 99 0.40 16.75 6.63
C TYR A 99 1.45 17.57 5.86
N ILE A 100 1.65 17.27 4.57
CA ILE A 100 2.58 17.98 3.69
C ILE A 100 1.88 18.30 2.36
N GLU A 101 1.82 19.59 2.03
CA GLU A 101 1.32 20.06 0.74
C GLU A 101 2.30 19.69 -0.38
N ASP A 102 1.80 19.56 -1.62
CA ASP A 102 2.59 19.29 -2.83
C ASP A 102 3.41 17.99 -2.86
N LEU A 103 3.18 17.08 -1.90
CA LEU A 103 3.77 15.75 -1.95
C LEU A 103 3.22 14.95 -3.14
N ASN A 104 4.12 14.49 -4.00
CA ASN A 104 3.76 13.63 -5.12
C ASN A 104 3.43 12.22 -4.61
N THR A 105 2.15 11.89 -4.58
CA THR A 105 1.66 10.57 -4.15
C THR A 105 1.15 9.76 -5.32
N LYS A 106 1.33 8.45 -5.26
CA LYS A 106 0.70 7.50 -6.19
C LYS A 106 -0.73 7.21 -5.76
N GLY A 107 -1.48 6.52 -6.63
CA GLY A 107 -2.89 6.18 -6.37
C GLY A 107 -3.08 5.35 -5.10
N ASP A 108 -2.10 4.52 -4.75
CA ASP A 108 -2.07 3.70 -3.54
C ASP A 108 -1.71 4.46 -2.26
N GLY A 109 -1.46 5.77 -2.33
CA GLY A 109 -1.07 6.60 -1.18
C GLY A 109 0.42 6.57 -0.85
N SER A 110 1.21 5.72 -1.52
CA SER A 110 2.68 5.76 -1.40
C SER A 110 3.23 7.07 -1.97
N ILE A 111 4.39 7.48 -1.48
CA ILE A 111 5.07 8.70 -1.88
C ILE A 111 5.98 8.37 -3.06
N ASP A 112 5.84 9.11 -4.15
CA ASP A 112 6.76 9.05 -5.28
C ASP A 112 8.07 9.71 -4.86
N VAL A 113 9.13 8.91 -4.73
CA VAL A 113 10.46 9.44 -4.43
C VAL A 113 10.91 10.22 -5.66
N THR A 114 11.02 11.54 -5.53
CA THR A 114 11.26 12.45 -6.65
C THR A 114 12.60 12.14 -7.33
N GLY A 115 12.50 11.55 -8.53
CA GLY A 115 13.61 11.05 -9.32
C GLY A 115 13.31 9.62 -9.76
N LYS A 116 13.24 9.35 -11.06
CA LYS A 116 12.90 7.99 -11.56
C LYS A 116 13.86 6.89 -11.08
N GLU A 117 15.00 7.27 -10.50
CA GLU A 117 16.08 6.40 -10.07
C GLU A 117 16.89 7.09 -8.95
N SER A 118 16.30 7.37 -7.77
CA SER A 118 17.09 7.92 -6.65
C SER A 118 17.63 6.81 -5.76
N ASN A 119 18.93 6.80 -5.55
CA ASN A 119 19.60 5.91 -4.60
C ASN A 119 19.73 6.53 -3.21
N GLU A 120 19.28 7.77 -3.02
CA GLU A 120 19.28 8.46 -1.74
C GLU A 120 18.10 9.44 -1.68
N PHE A 121 17.45 9.57 -0.53
CA PHE A 121 16.50 10.66 -0.32
C PHE A 121 16.44 11.07 1.15
N THR A 122 16.01 12.31 1.38
CA THR A 122 15.70 12.81 2.73
C THR A 122 14.35 13.51 2.71
N TYR A 123 13.46 13.12 3.62
CA TYR A 123 12.22 13.83 3.89
C TYR A 123 12.22 14.30 5.34
N GLU A 124 11.84 15.55 5.57
CA GLU A 124 11.60 16.09 6.91
C GLU A 124 10.15 16.51 7.02
N PHE A 125 9.46 16.00 8.04
CA PHE A 125 8.05 16.25 8.26
C PHE A 125 7.65 16.01 9.71
N THR A 126 6.40 16.30 10.00
CA THR A 126 5.84 16.24 11.35
C THR A 126 4.84 15.09 11.41
N LEU A 127 5.08 14.15 12.32
CA LEU A 127 4.17 13.03 12.58
C LEU A 127 3.20 13.39 13.70
N PRO A 128 1.90 13.08 13.58
CA PRO A 128 0.95 13.33 14.64
C PRO A 128 1.23 12.44 15.85
N VAL A 129 1.07 12.99 17.04
CA VAL A 129 1.00 12.22 18.28
C VAL A 129 -0.49 12.12 18.65
N PRO A 130 -1.12 10.94 18.58
CA PRO A 130 -2.54 10.79 18.85
C PRO A 130 -2.91 11.37 20.23
N PRO A 131 -3.97 12.20 20.34
CA PRO A 131 -4.32 12.86 21.60
C PRO A 131 -4.96 11.91 22.63
N SER A 132 -4.93 10.60 22.39
CA SER A 132 -5.80 9.59 23.01
C SER A 132 -5.38 9.13 24.41
N GLY A 133 -4.45 9.81 25.07
CA GLY A 133 -3.92 9.37 26.36
C GLY A 133 -2.86 8.28 26.16
N THR A 134 -2.67 7.41 27.15
CA THR A 134 -1.58 6.44 27.23
C THR A 134 -1.53 5.42 26.07
N GLY A 135 -0.33 5.13 25.55
CA GLY A 135 -0.02 4.05 24.62
C GLY A 135 1.24 4.36 23.80
N THR A 136 1.30 3.77 22.60
CA THR A 136 2.33 4.06 21.61
C THR A 136 1.71 4.28 20.22
N VAL A 137 2.40 5.04 19.37
CA VAL A 137 2.21 4.93 17.92
C VAL A 137 3.50 4.42 17.30
N VAL A 138 3.39 3.41 16.44
CA VAL A 138 4.51 2.87 15.68
C VAL A 138 4.35 3.28 14.23
N TYR A 139 5.35 3.96 13.69
CA TYR A 139 5.46 4.24 12.27
C TYR A 139 6.48 3.30 11.63
N THR A 140 6.12 2.67 10.52
CA THR A 140 7.03 1.80 9.76
C THR A 140 7.26 2.40 8.38
N PHE A 141 8.51 2.65 8.02
CA PHE A 141 8.93 3.24 6.74
C PHE A 141 9.71 2.21 5.93
N TRP A 142 9.43 2.10 4.64
CA TRP A 142 10.26 1.33 3.71
C TRP A 142 10.18 1.89 2.30
N ALA A 143 11.24 1.70 1.53
CA ALA A 143 11.30 2.12 0.14
C ALA A 143 11.40 0.93 -0.80
N THR A 144 10.76 1.04 -1.96
CA THR A 144 10.69 -0.02 -2.96
C THR A 144 11.14 0.47 -4.34
N SER A 145 11.52 -0.48 -5.21
CA SER A 145 11.92 -0.20 -6.59
C SER A 145 10.75 0.01 -7.55
N GLY A 146 9.52 -0.14 -7.06
CA GLY A 146 8.29 -0.03 -7.85
C GLY A 146 7.05 -0.13 -6.96
N ARG A 147 5.91 -0.53 -7.52
CA ARG A 147 4.70 -0.78 -6.73
C ARG A 147 4.92 -1.97 -5.78
N GLY A 148 4.78 -1.76 -4.48
CA GLY A 148 4.76 -2.78 -3.43
C GLY A 148 3.35 -2.94 -2.85
N ASP A 149 3.25 -3.53 -1.66
CA ASP A 149 2.01 -3.69 -0.89
C ASP A 149 2.25 -3.24 0.55
N TYR A 150 1.29 -2.53 1.15
CA TYR A 150 1.33 -2.11 2.55
C TYR A 150 1.33 -3.28 3.55
N ARG A 151 0.95 -4.48 3.11
CA ARG A 151 0.92 -5.69 3.95
C ARG A 151 2.11 -6.62 3.72
N ASP A 152 2.84 -6.40 2.63
CA ASP A 152 4.08 -7.11 2.31
C ASP A 152 5.25 -6.13 2.21
N ILE A 153 5.89 -5.89 3.35
CA ILE A 153 7.06 -5.02 3.45
C ILE A 153 8.19 -5.49 2.52
N ASP A 154 8.31 -6.80 2.27
CA ASP A 154 9.40 -7.37 1.48
C ASP A 154 9.14 -7.29 -0.03
N GLN A 155 7.90 -7.03 -0.46
CA GLN A 155 7.56 -6.92 -1.88
C GLN A 155 8.29 -5.75 -2.54
N ARG A 156 9.29 -6.10 -3.37
CA ARG A 156 10.15 -5.16 -4.11
C ARG A 156 10.88 -4.16 -3.21
N LYS A 157 11.07 -4.51 -1.95
CA LYS A 157 11.82 -3.73 -0.96
C LYS A 157 13.24 -3.47 -1.45
N VAL A 158 13.70 -2.25 -1.22
CA VAL A 158 15.08 -1.81 -1.48
C VAL A 158 15.73 -1.39 -0.16
N VAL A 159 15.06 -0.56 0.64
CA VAL A 159 15.55 -0.07 1.94
C VAL A 159 14.46 -0.18 3.00
N GLY A 160 14.86 -0.50 4.24
CA GLY A 160 13.96 -0.70 5.38
C GLY A 160 13.64 -2.18 5.66
N PRO A 161 12.68 -2.48 6.55
CA PRO A 161 11.85 -1.52 7.27
C PRO A 161 12.63 -0.73 8.33
N ALA A 162 12.25 0.54 8.50
CA ALA A 162 12.65 1.36 9.64
C ALA A 162 11.42 1.65 10.50
N LYS A 163 11.49 1.37 11.79
CA LYS A 163 10.41 1.57 12.75
C LYS A 163 10.74 2.73 13.68
N LEU A 164 9.76 3.60 13.89
CA LEU A 164 9.78 4.66 14.87
C LEU A 164 8.60 4.49 15.83
N THR A 165 8.90 4.19 17.08
CA THR A 165 7.93 4.09 18.17
C THR A 165 7.92 5.39 18.98
N LEU A 166 6.83 6.15 18.90
CA LEU A 166 6.59 7.27 19.80
C LEU A 166 5.80 6.77 21.01
N ASN A 167 6.41 6.86 22.19
CA ASN A 167 5.82 6.44 23.45
C ASN A 167 5.30 7.65 24.23
N TYR A 168 4.01 7.65 24.56
CA TYR A 168 3.38 8.70 25.36
C TYR A 168 2.86 8.16 26.71
N GLY A 169 3.36 6.99 27.14
CA GLY A 169 3.18 6.36 28.46
C GLY A 169 2.03 5.37 28.54
N GLY A 170 2.01 4.47 29.55
CA GLY A 170 0.94 3.48 29.80
C GLY A 170 0.89 2.28 28.82
N THR A 171 -0.30 1.71 28.56
CA THR A 171 -0.44 0.43 27.82
C THR A 171 -1.43 0.51 26.67
N ASN A 172 -1.09 -0.09 25.54
CA ASN A 172 -1.97 -0.22 24.38
C ASN A 172 -3.25 -0.99 24.73
N SER A 173 -4.38 -0.55 24.17
CA SER A 173 -5.65 -1.28 24.25
C SER A 173 -5.59 -2.55 23.41
N GLN A 174 -6.50 -3.49 23.70
CA GLN A 174 -6.70 -4.65 22.83
C GLN A 174 -7.13 -4.18 21.43
N ALA A 175 -6.59 -4.82 20.39
CA ALA A 175 -6.92 -4.51 19.00
C ALA A 175 -8.40 -4.82 18.71
N GLN A 176 -9.11 -3.83 18.17
CA GLN A 176 -10.47 -3.99 17.68
C GLN A 176 -10.50 -4.69 16.33
N LEU A 177 -11.70 -5.11 15.91
CA LEU A 177 -11.93 -5.64 14.57
C LEU A 177 -12.06 -4.50 13.56
N LYS A 178 -11.54 -4.69 12.34
CA LYS A 178 -12.00 -3.88 11.19
C LYS A 178 -13.34 -4.45 10.72
N GLU A 179 -14.35 -3.60 10.64
CA GLU A 179 -15.70 -3.99 10.23
C GLU A 179 -16.14 -3.24 8.96
N TYR A 180 -16.56 -3.99 7.95
CA TYR A 180 -17.15 -3.46 6.72
C TYR A 180 -18.60 -3.95 6.65
N SER A 181 -19.53 -3.10 7.09
CA SER A 181 -20.92 -3.51 7.36
C SER A 181 -21.75 -3.82 6.11
N THR A 182 -21.40 -3.27 4.95
CA THR A 182 -22.10 -3.50 3.68
C THR A 182 -21.17 -3.26 2.51
N THR A 183 -20.67 -4.33 1.92
CA THR A 183 -19.88 -4.32 0.69
C THR A 183 -20.70 -4.98 -0.40
N ILE A 184 -20.93 -4.25 -1.50
CA ILE A 184 -21.55 -4.81 -2.71
C ILE A 184 -20.46 -5.06 -3.73
N LEU A 185 -20.29 -6.32 -4.12
CA LEU A 185 -19.42 -6.74 -5.22
C LEU A 185 -20.27 -7.22 -6.39
N ALA A 186 -19.78 -7.00 -7.60
CA ALA A 186 -20.46 -7.34 -8.84
C ALA A 186 -19.62 -8.30 -9.68
N ALA A 187 -20.29 -9.29 -10.28
CA ALA A 187 -19.66 -10.19 -11.23
C ALA A 187 -19.02 -9.37 -12.38
N PRO A 188 -17.87 -9.83 -12.92
CA PRO A 188 -17.13 -9.09 -13.92
C PRO A 188 -17.97 -8.82 -15.18
N LEU A 189 -18.03 -7.56 -15.60
CA LEU A 189 -18.62 -7.14 -16.88
C LEU A 189 -17.54 -7.03 -17.96
N ASP A 190 -17.90 -7.28 -19.22
CA ASP A 190 -16.98 -7.23 -20.38
C ASP A 190 -16.24 -5.89 -20.51
N ASP A 191 -16.84 -4.79 -20.05
CA ASP A 191 -16.24 -3.45 -20.06
C ASP A 191 -15.28 -3.19 -18.89
N GLY A 192 -15.14 -4.16 -17.98
CA GLY A 192 -14.27 -4.11 -16.80
C GLY A 192 -14.69 -3.07 -15.74
N THR A 193 -15.91 -2.54 -15.80
CA THR A 193 -16.36 -1.46 -14.90
C THR A 193 -16.97 -1.93 -13.59
N SER A 194 -17.31 -3.21 -13.47
CA SER A 194 -17.87 -3.80 -12.25
C SER A 194 -16.85 -3.79 -11.11
N GLU A 195 -17.27 -3.30 -9.94
CA GLU A 195 -16.50 -3.44 -8.70
C GLU A 195 -16.51 -4.90 -8.24
N THR A 196 -15.55 -5.67 -8.76
CA THR A 196 -15.50 -7.12 -8.62
C THR A 196 -14.64 -7.57 -7.45
N PHE A 197 -13.58 -6.82 -7.14
CA PHE A 197 -12.59 -7.18 -6.11
C PHE A 197 -12.74 -6.32 -4.87
N MET A 198 -12.31 -6.86 -3.73
CA MET A 198 -12.24 -6.17 -2.45
C MET A 198 -10.85 -6.33 -1.84
N SER A 199 -10.41 -5.28 -1.15
CA SER A 199 -9.33 -5.33 -0.15
C SER A 199 -9.96 -5.43 1.24
N VAL A 200 -9.61 -6.44 2.03
CA VAL A 200 -10.01 -6.51 3.45
C VAL A 200 -9.14 -5.62 4.33
N PHE A 201 -8.03 -5.13 3.81
CA PHE A 201 -7.11 -4.26 4.51
C PHE A 201 -7.71 -2.89 4.82
N ASP A 202 -8.37 -2.29 3.83
CA ASP A 202 -8.97 -0.95 3.90
C ASP A 202 -10.45 -0.91 3.49
N GLY A 203 -11.04 -2.07 3.15
CA GLY A 203 -12.44 -2.20 2.78
C GLY A 203 -12.78 -1.66 1.39
N LYS A 204 -11.78 -1.21 0.61
CA LYS A 204 -12.01 -0.66 -0.73
C LYS A 204 -12.40 -1.75 -1.71
N LYS A 205 -13.14 -1.34 -2.73
CA LYS A 205 -13.55 -2.16 -3.86
C LYS A 205 -12.86 -1.67 -5.12
N TYR A 206 -12.65 -2.59 -6.05
CA TYR A 206 -11.92 -2.30 -7.28
C TYR A 206 -12.60 -2.92 -8.48
N ALA A 207 -12.59 -2.17 -9.58
CA ALA A 207 -12.99 -2.67 -10.87
C ALA A 207 -11.81 -3.28 -11.63
N LEU A 208 -12.08 -4.15 -12.60
CA LEU A 208 -11.05 -4.80 -13.40
C LEU A 208 -10.13 -3.82 -14.14
N LYS A 209 -10.65 -2.65 -14.52
CA LYS A 209 -9.88 -1.57 -15.14
C LYS A 209 -8.90 -0.87 -14.19
N ASP A 210 -9.05 -1.05 -12.88
CA ASP A 210 -8.26 -0.36 -11.85
C ASP A 210 -6.93 -1.08 -11.58
N THR A 211 -6.21 -1.45 -12.66
CA THR A 211 -5.06 -2.36 -12.60
C THR A 211 -3.87 -1.84 -11.79
N GLU A 212 -3.79 -0.53 -11.54
CA GLU A 212 -2.82 0.09 -10.63
C GLU A 212 -2.94 -0.48 -9.20
N TYR A 213 -4.13 -0.93 -8.79
CA TYR A 213 -4.42 -1.40 -7.44
C TYR A 213 -4.45 -2.92 -7.29
N THR A 214 -4.08 -3.66 -8.34
CA THR A 214 -4.19 -5.13 -8.35
C THR A 214 -3.53 -5.81 -7.15
N ALA A 215 -2.42 -5.25 -6.65
CA ALA A 215 -1.73 -5.76 -5.47
C ALA A 215 -2.61 -5.72 -4.19
N PHE A 216 -3.63 -4.87 -4.13
CA PHE A 216 -4.54 -4.79 -2.99
C PHE A 216 -5.75 -5.71 -3.10
N TRP A 217 -5.97 -6.35 -4.24
CA TRP A 217 -7.15 -7.19 -4.45
C TRP A 217 -6.98 -8.50 -3.70
N ASP A 218 -7.78 -8.76 -2.68
CA ASP A 218 -7.68 -9.99 -1.89
C ASP A 218 -8.54 -11.11 -2.47
N PHE A 219 -9.80 -10.78 -2.72
CA PHE A 219 -10.75 -11.69 -3.34
C PHE A 219 -11.73 -10.92 -4.22
N GLY A 220 -12.39 -11.64 -5.11
CA GLY A 220 -13.45 -11.11 -5.95
C GLY A 220 -14.69 -11.99 -5.96
N TYR A 221 -15.79 -11.38 -6.41
CA TYR A 221 -17.07 -12.05 -6.63
C TYR A 221 -17.30 -12.40 -8.09
N TYR A 222 -17.71 -13.64 -8.36
CA TYR A 222 -18.17 -14.06 -9.68
C TYR A 222 -19.47 -14.86 -9.60
N TYR A 223 -20.14 -14.96 -10.75
CA TYR A 223 -21.26 -15.87 -10.92
C TYR A 223 -20.95 -16.88 -12.03
N GLY A 224 -20.63 -18.12 -11.63
CA GLY A 224 -20.36 -19.21 -12.56
C GLY A 224 -21.62 -19.98 -12.97
N LYS A 225 -21.56 -20.71 -14.08
CA LYS A 225 -22.66 -21.56 -14.54
C LYS A 225 -22.93 -22.75 -13.62
N THR A 226 -21.86 -23.36 -13.09
CA THR A 226 -21.91 -24.49 -12.14
C THR A 226 -21.71 -24.03 -10.70
N GLY A 227 -20.76 -23.12 -10.46
CA GLY A 227 -20.47 -22.58 -9.13
C GLY A 227 -21.50 -21.56 -8.61
N LEU A 228 -22.37 -21.03 -9.49
CA LEU A 228 -23.32 -19.96 -9.16
C LEU A 228 -22.62 -18.79 -8.45
N SER A 229 -23.21 -18.25 -7.39
CA SER A 229 -22.65 -17.16 -6.59
C SER A 229 -21.41 -17.64 -5.83
N SER A 230 -20.25 -17.05 -6.12
CA SER A 230 -18.98 -17.55 -5.61
C SER A 230 -17.99 -16.43 -5.26
N LEU A 231 -17.10 -16.72 -4.31
CA LEU A 231 -15.92 -15.89 -4.02
C LEU A 231 -14.65 -16.67 -4.38
N ALA A 232 -13.66 -15.96 -4.91
CA ALA A 232 -12.35 -16.50 -5.20
C ALA A 232 -11.25 -15.51 -4.82
N SER A 233 -10.13 -16.03 -4.33
CA SER A 233 -8.87 -15.33 -4.21
C SER A 233 -8.48 -14.69 -5.53
N THR A 234 -7.85 -13.51 -5.51
CA THR A 234 -7.34 -12.87 -6.74
C THR A 234 -6.35 -13.77 -7.49
N SER A 235 -5.46 -14.46 -6.76
CA SER A 235 -4.51 -15.42 -7.32
C SER A 235 -5.17 -16.67 -7.95
N SER A 236 -6.34 -17.08 -7.49
CA SER A 236 -7.05 -18.27 -8.01
C SER A 236 -8.37 -17.89 -8.66
N TYR A 237 -8.49 -16.63 -9.10
CA TYR A 237 -9.71 -16.14 -9.68
C TYR A 237 -9.96 -16.88 -11.00
N PRO A 238 -11.17 -17.40 -11.24
CA PRO A 238 -11.49 -18.05 -12.51
C PRO A 238 -11.18 -17.11 -13.67
N ALA A 239 -10.76 -17.67 -14.79
CA ALA A 239 -10.46 -16.84 -15.95
C ALA A 239 -11.71 -16.03 -16.35
N LEU A 240 -11.49 -14.76 -16.67
CA LEU A 240 -12.56 -13.82 -16.89
C LEU A 240 -13.33 -14.15 -18.16
N PHE A 241 -14.62 -13.82 -18.14
CA PHE A 241 -15.52 -13.86 -19.28
C PHE A 241 -15.85 -15.27 -19.82
N ASP A 242 -15.56 -16.34 -19.05
CA ASP A 242 -16.12 -17.67 -19.33
C ASP A 242 -17.60 -17.74 -18.89
N HIS A 243 -18.49 -17.34 -19.79
CA HIS A 243 -19.93 -17.34 -19.50
C HIS A 243 -20.64 -18.63 -19.95
N ASP A 244 -19.98 -19.45 -20.76
CA ASP A 244 -20.61 -20.57 -21.49
C ASP A 244 -19.89 -21.92 -21.36
N ASP A 245 -18.73 -21.99 -20.69
CA ASP A 245 -17.77 -23.11 -20.70
C ASP A 245 -17.27 -23.42 -22.12
N ASN A 246 -17.28 -22.43 -23.02
CA ASN A 246 -16.80 -22.62 -24.38
C ASN A 246 -15.26 -22.55 -24.40
N PRO A 247 -14.57 -23.65 -24.78
CA PRO A 247 -13.11 -23.67 -24.83
C PRO A 247 -12.50 -22.71 -25.87
N GLU A 248 -13.32 -22.09 -26.73
CA GLU A 248 -12.92 -21.07 -27.70
C GLU A 248 -13.02 -19.63 -27.16
N THR A 249 -13.69 -19.41 -26.02
CA THR A 249 -13.77 -18.08 -25.40
C THR A 249 -12.39 -17.68 -24.88
N ALA A 250 -11.94 -16.47 -25.23
CA ALA A 250 -10.62 -15.97 -24.83
C ALA A 250 -10.60 -15.69 -23.32
N LEU A 251 -10.25 -16.72 -22.55
CA LEU A 251 -10.10 -16.68 -21.12
C LEU A 251 -8.90 -15.81 -20.73
N VAL A 252 -9.15 -14.73 -19.98
CA VAL A 252 -8.07 -13.85 -19.50
C VAL A 252 -7.92 -14.03 -18.00
N ALA A 253 -6.76 -14.57 -17.58
CA ALA A 253 -6.38 -14.61 -16.17
C ALA A 253 -6.05 -13.19 -15.66
N ILE A 254 -6.22 -12.94 -14.36
CA ILE A 254 -5.95 -11.63 -13.75
C ILE A 254 -4.51 -11.18 -13.98
N SER A 255 -3.54 -12.09 -13.86
CA SER A 255 -2.12 -11.81 -14.12
C SER A 255 -1.88 -11.31 -15.55
N THR A 256 -2.49 -11.94 -16.55
CA THR A 256 -2.43 -11.50 -17.95
C THR A 256 -3.11 -10.15 -18.17
N LEU A 257 -4.28 -9.92 -17.58
CA LEU A 257 -5.03 -8.66 -17.72
C LEU A 257 -4.25 -7.47 -17.14
N THR A 258 -3.67 -7.68 -15.96
CA THR A 258 -3.08 -6.60 -15.15
C THR A 258 -1.58 -6.44 -15.39
N GLY A 259 -0.94 -7.42 -16.03
CA GLY A 259 0.52 -7.48 -16.19
C GLY A 259 1.27 -7.77 -14.88
N VAL A 260 0.57 -8.18 -13.83
CA VAL A 260 1.13 -8.56 -12.53
C VAL A 260 1.51 -10.03 -12.55
N ASP A 261 2.67 -10.36 -11.99
CA ASP A 261 3.08 -11.76 -11.90
C ASP A 261 2.06 -12.53 -11.05
N GLN A 262 1.74 -13.75 -11.46
CA GLN A 262 0.80 -14.61 -10.78
C GLN A 262 1.17 -14.86 -9.30
N THR A 263 2.46 -14.86 -8.99
CA THR A 263 3.00 -15.02 -7.63
C THR A 263 2.90 -13.76 -6.78
N GLU A 264 2.68 -12.60 -7.39
CA GLU A 264 2.47 -11.31 -6.72
C GLU A 264 0.98 -11.00 -6.46
N LEU A 265 0.07 -11.84 -6.94
CA LEU A 265 -1.37 -11.71 -6.66
C LEU A 265 -1.70 -12.30 -5.28
N ASN A 266 -2.53 -11.60 -4.52
CA ASN A 266 -2.87 -12.04 -3.16
C ASN A 266 -3.56 -13.38 -3.17
N ARG A 267 -3.18 -14.17 -2.15
CA ARG A 267 -3.79 -15.45 -1.83
C ARG A 267 -4.73 -15.28 -0.66
N PHE A 268 -5.93 -15.78 -0.82
CA PHE A 268 -7.00 -15.68 0.16
C PHE A 268 -7.71 -17.01 0.24
N TYR A 269 -7.96 -17.46 1.46
CA TYR A 269 -8.35 -18.83 1.72
C TYR A 269 -9.66 -18.86 2.49
N PHE A 270 -10.60 -19.70 2.07
CA PHE A 270 -11.97 -19.74 2.59
C PHE A 270 -12.27 -21.08 3.26
N ALA A 271 -13.13 -21.04 4.26
CA ALA A 271 -13.76 -22.21 4.86
C ALA A 271 -15.21 -21.91 5.23
N ASP A 272 -16.08 -22.92 5.15
CA ASP A 272 -17.42 -22.82 5.71
C ASP A 272 -17.35 -22.55 7.21
N ALA A 273 -18.14 -21.58 7.68
CA ALA A 273 -18.25 -21.21 9.08
C ALA A 273 -19.72 -21.00 9.48
N ASN A 274 -20.65 -21.73 8.86
CA ASN A 274 -22.10 -21.55 9.08
C ASN A 274 -22.56 -21.87 10.53
N SER A 275 -21.71 -22.55 11.30
CA SER A 275 -21.93 -22.79 12.75
C SER A 275 -21.43 -21.65 13.66
N VAL A 276 -20.70 -20.68 13.11
CA VAL A 276 -20.15 -19.53 13.85
C VAL A 276 -21.15 -18.39 13.79
N ASP A 277 -21.44 -17.79 14.94
CA ASP A 277 -22.21 -16.54 15.01
C ASP A 277 -21.33 -15.36 14.57
N PHE A 278 -21.62 -14.81 13.39
CA PHE A 278 -20.94 -13.63 12.84
C PHE A 278 -20.95 -12.43 13.79
N ASP A 279 -22.00 -12.27 14.59
CA ASP A 279 -22.18 -11.10 15.43
C ASP A 279 -21.45 -11.23 16.78
N SER A 280 -20.92 -12.42 17.11
CA SER A 280 -20.26 -12.73 18.39
C SER A 280 -18.85 -12.13 18.55
N PRO A 281 -17.93 -12.16 17.55
CA PRO A 281 -16.61 -11.53 17.68
C PRO A 281 -16.70 -10.02 17.89
N SER A 282 -15.92 -9.52 18.84
CA SER A 282 -15.87 -8.11 19.26
C SER A 282 -14.45 -7.52 19.25
N VAL A 283 -13.42 -8.37 19.35
CA VAL A 283 -12.00 -7.99 19.33
C VAL A 283 -11.20 -8.93 18.43
N SER A 284 -10.04 -8.49 17.95
CA SER A 284 -9.19 -9.25 17.00
C SER A 284 -8.90 -10.68 17.46
N SER A 285 -8.62 -10.88 18.76
CA SER A 285 -8.30 -12.21 19.30
C SER A 285 -9.43 -13.22 19.22
N ASP A 286 -10.69 -12.78 19.10
CA ASP A 286 -11.85 -13.68 18.99
C ASP A 286 -11.79 -14.51 17.69
N LEU A 287 -11.08 -14.04 16.67
CA LEU A 287 -10.96 -14.67 15.36
C LEU A 287 -9.81 -15.69 15.26
N ASN A 288 -8.91 -15.75 16.25
CA ASN A 288 -7.72 -16.62 16.21
C ASN A 288 -8.05 -18.11 16.02
N ASN A 289 -9.17 -18.54 16.60
CA ASN A 289 -9.58 -19.95 16.65
C ASN A 289 -10.46 -20.36 15.46
N LEU A 290 -10.68 -19.49 14.46
CA LEU A 290 -11.42 -19.88 13.26
C LEU A 290 -10.69 -21.02 12.54
N ASN A 291 -11.46 -22.03 12.13
CA ASN A 291 -10.98 -23.22 11.42
C ASN A 291 -10.76 -22.93 9.93
N VAL A 292 -9.76 -22.10 9.67
CA VAL A 292 -9.33 -21.70 8.33
C VAL A 292 -7.83 -21.46 8.35
N SER A 293 -7.15 -21.81 7.26
CA SER A 293 -5.69 -21.74 7.15
C SER A 293 -5.28 -21.56 5.68
N THR A 294 -4.00 -21.33 5.43
CA THR A 294 -3.42 -21.28 4.07
C THR A 294 -3.44 -22.62 3.32
N SER A 295 -3.91 -23.69 3.96
CA SER A 295 -4.20 -24.99 3.31
C SER A 295 -5.67 -25.14 2.88
N SER A 296 -6.55 -24.21 3.28
CA SER A 296 -7.95 -24.21 2.88
C SER A 296 -8.11 -23.86 1.39
N PRO A 297 -9.27 -24.10 0.77
CA PRO A 297 -9.52 -23.71 -0.61
C PRO A 297 -9.41 -22.20 -0.84
N GLN A 298 -8.93 -21.79 -2.01
CA GLN A 298 -8.91 -20.37 -2.43
C GLN A 298 -10.19 -19.94 -3.16
N THR A 299 -11.20 -20.82 -3.19
CA THR A 299 -12.51 -20.56 -3.77
C THR A 299 -13.60 -21.14 -2.87
N ILE A 300 -14.75 -20.48 -2.84
CA ILE A 300 -15.97 -20.97 -2.19
C ILE A 300 -17.16 -20.68 -3.11
N ASN A 301 -17.96 -21.70 -3.37
CA ASN A 301 -19.01 -21.68 -4.40
C ASN A 301 -20.39 -21.88 -3.79
N GLU A 302 -21.42 -21.67 -4.62
CA GLU A 302 -22.83 -21.94 -4.31
C GLU A 302 -23.32 -21.18 -3.06
N LEU A 303 -22.80 -19.96 -2.87
CA LEU A 303 -23.13 -19.13 -1.73
C LEU A 303 -24.63 -18.83 -1.68
N SER A 304 -25.15 -18.84 -0.47
CA SER A 304 -26.54 -18.58 -0.13
C SER A 304 -26.65 -17.42 0.86
N VAL A 305 -27.82 -16.77 0.86
CA VAL A 305 -28.09 -15.70 1.82
C VAL A 305 -28.03 -16.25 3.25
N ASN A 306 -27.35 -15.50 4.13
CA ASN A 306 -26.99 -15.84 5.50
C ASN A 306 -25.80 -16.79 5.68
N ASP A 307 -25.14 -17.22 4.60
CA ASP A 307 -23.90 -17.98 4.76
C ASP A 307 -22.85 -17.16 5.53
N VAL A 308 -22.15 -17.84 6.42
CA VAL A 308 -21.00 -17.32 7.15
C VAL A 308 -19.76 -18.09 6.71
N ILE A 309 -18.77 -17.33 6.23
CA ILE A 309 -17.53 -17.85 5.66
C ILE A 309 -16.38 -17.36 6.55
N ALA A 310 -15.54 -18.28 7.00
CA ALA A 310 -14.26 -17.92 7.61
C ALA A 310 -13.19 -17.76 6.53
N PHE A 311 -12.26 -16.85 6.74
CA PHE A 311 -11.11 -16.70 5.85
C PHE A 311 -9.81 -16.47 6.59
N VAL A 312 -8.71 -16.69 5.88
CA VAL A 312 -7.38 -16.16 6.21
C VAL A 312 -6.75 -15.58 4.96
N ASP A 313 -6.10 -14.42 5.09
CA ASP A 313 -5.30 -13.83 4.02
C ASP A 313 -3.88 -14.43 3.97
N ASP A 314 -3.06 -14.02 2.98
CA ASP A 314 -1.68 -14.50 2.85
C ASP A 314 -0.75 -14.05 3.99
N TYR A 315 -1.18 -13.04 4.74
CA TYR A 315 -0.46 -12.42 5.86
C TYR A 315 -0.83 -13.06 7.21
N GLY A 316 -1.81 -13.96 7.23
CA GLY A 316 -2.25 -14.68 8.42
C GLY A 316 -3.39 -14.04 9.19
N HIS A 317 -3.93 -12.90 8.74
CA HIS A 317 -5.09 -12.27 9.35
C HIS A 317 -6.34 -13.08 9.04
N LYS A 318 -7.09 -13.42 10.08
CA LYS A 318 -8.34 -14.16 9.96
C LYS A 318 -9.54 -13.23 9.98
N GLY A 319 -10.65 -13.71 9.43
CA GLY A 319 -11.90 -12.97 9.47
C GLY A 319 -13.12 -13.80 9.13
N LEU A 320 -14.27 -13.13 9.17
CA LEU A 320 -15.56 -13.65 8.80
C LEU A 320 -16.19 -12.77 7.71
N ILE A 321 -16.88 -13.42 6.77
CA ILE A 321 -17.75 -12.81 5.77
C ILE A 321 -19.16 -13.34 6.02
N LYS A 322 -20.18 -12.48 6.02
CA LYS A 322 -21.59 -12.86 6.07
C LYS A 322 -22.31 -12.40 4.80
N VAL A 323 -22.91 -13.34 4.08
CA VAL A 323 -23.71 -13.03 2.89
C VAL A 323 -25.06 -12.44 3.30
N LYS A 324 -25.32 -11.19 2.92
CA LYS A 324 -26.54 -10.45 3.26
C LYS A 324 -27.59 -10.56 2.15
N SER A 325 -27.18 -10.48 0.90
CA SER A 325 -28.06 -10.68 -0.25
C SER A 325 -27.27 -11.12 -1.47
N ILE A 326 -27.96 -11.81 -2.39
CA ILE A 326 -27.47 -12.17 -3.72
C ILE A 326 -28.55 -11.76 -4.73
N GLU A 327 -28.15 -11.05 -5.77
CA GLU A 327 -29.04 -10.54 -6.81
C GLU A 327 -28.54 -10.96 -8.19
N GLY A 328 -29.45 -11.33 -9.09
CA GLY A 328 -29.13 -11.64 -10.48
C GLY A 328 -28.38 -12.97 -10.69
N THR A 329 -27.81 -13.13 -11.89
CA THR A 329 -27.01 -14.30 -12.29
C THR A 329 -25.66 -13.84 -12.83
N TYR A 330 -25.44 -13.87 -14.14
CA TYR A 330 -24.14 -13.58 -14.78
C TYR A 330 -23.63 -12.16 -14.55
N SER A 331 -24.53 -11.17 -14.46
CA SER A 331 -24.23 -9.78 -14.04
C SER A 331 -24.64 -9.52 -12.60
N GLY A 332 -24.68 -10.58 -11.80
CA GLY A 332 -25.19 -10.57 -10.45
C GLY A 332 -24.32 -9.79 -9.48
N LYS A 333 -24.87 -9.58 -8.29
CA LYS A 333 -24.23 -8.87 -7.20
C LYS A 333 -24.36 -9.67 -5.92
N ILE A 334 -23.36 -9.55 -5.06
CA ILE A 334 -23.40 -10.05 -3.70
C ILE A 334 -23.23 -8.88 -2.75
N THR A 335 -24.08 -8.82 -1.73
CA THR A 335 -23.90 -7.92 -0.60
C THR A 335 -23.37 -8.72 0.57
N ILE A 336 -22.23 -8.31 1.12
CA ILE A 336 -21.58 -8.97 2.25
C ILE A 336 -21.33 -8.01 3.41
N ALA A 337 -21.17 -8.56 4.60
CA ALA A 337 -20.54 -7.87 5.73
C ALA A 337 -19.27 -8.61 6.11
N VAL A 338 -18.23 -7.89 6.53
CA VAL A 338 -16.92 -8.44 6.83
C VAL A 338 -16.45 -7.98 8.21
N LYS A 339 -15.85 -8.90 8.97
CA LYS A 339 -15.09 -8.63 10.19
C LYS A 339 -13.72 -9.26 10.03
N VAL A 340 -12.65 -8.50 10.25
CA VAL A 340 -11.29 -8.99 10.05
C VAL A 340 -10.35 -8.50 11.16
N GLN A 341 -9.34 -9.30 11.44
CA GLN A 341 -8.22 -8.86 12.27
C GLN A 341 -7.50 -7.69 11.57
N PRO A 342 -7.12 -6.65 12.33
CA PRO A 342 -6.54 -5.47 11.74
C PRO A 342 -5.07 -5.64 11.37
#